data_AF-A0A1I3BVF8-F1
#
_entry.id   AF-A0A1I3BVF8-F1
#
_cell.length_a   1.000
_cell.length_b   1.000
_cell.length_c   1.000
_cell.angle_alpha   90.00
_cell.angle_beta   90.00
_cell.angle_gamma   90.00
#
_symmetry.space_group_name_H-M   'P 1'
#
loop_
_entity.id
_entity.type
_entity.pdbx_description
1 polymer ?
#
loop_
_entity_poly.entity_id
_entity_poly.type
_entity_poly.pdbx_seq_one_letter_code
_entity_poly.pdbx_strand_id
1 'polypeptide(L)'
;MWDLIDEEHRDNFEVRDLYRWDESQGSQAFATHAKIVIVDDRVCYVGSANLTDTSLSTNFEFGVVVEGNIVKDAATVFDEVFEYSYPVDLPI
;
A
#
# COMPACT_ATOMS: atom_id res chain seq x y z
N MET A 1 7.34 14.27 2.27
CA MET A 1 7.74 12.93 2.75
C MET A 1 9.13 12.55 2.25
N TRP A 2 9.41 12.72 0.96
CA TRP A 2 10.74 12.45 0.38
C TRP A 2 11.91 13.13 1.11
N ASP A 3 11.75 14.41 1.48
CA ASP A 3 12.77 15.16 2.22
C ASP A 3 12.94 14.72 3.69
N LEU A 4 12.05 13.85 4.19
CA LEU A 4 12.16 13.25 5.53
C LEU A 4 12.92 11.92 5.51
N ILE A 5 13.24 11.39 4.33
CA ILE A 5 14.03 10.17 4.16
C ILE A 5 15.49 10.58 3.94
N ASP A 6 16.37 10.08 4.81
CA ASP A 6 17.82 10.26 4.69
C ASP A 6 18.31 9.83 3.30
N GLU A 7 19.20 10.61 2.69
CA GLU A 7 19.67 10.35 1.31
C GLU A 7 20.21 8.94 1.10
N GLU A 8 20.92 8.39 2.10
CA GLU A 8 21.48 7.03 2.09
C GLU A 8 20.41 5.93 2.01
N HIS A 9 19.18 6.21 2.43
CA HIS A 9 18.11 5.22 2.53
C HIS A 9 17.02 5.38 1.46
N ARG A 10 17.13 6.38 0.57
CA ARG A 10 16.13 6.62 -0.48
C ARG A 10 15.98 5.47 -1.45
N ASP A 11 17.05 4.72 -1.71
CA ASP A 11 17.03 3.55 -2.58
C ASP A 11 16.23 2.36 -1.99
N ASN A 12 15.88 2.41 -0.70
CA ASN A 12 15.00 1.41 -0.05
C ASN A 12 13.51 1.77 -0.17
N PHE A 13 13.16 2.89 -0.81
CA PHE A 13 11.78 3.35 -0.91
C PHE A 13 11.30 3.31 -2.36
N GLU A 14 10.30 2.47 -2.61
CA GLU A 14 9.68 2.29 -3.91
C GLU A 14 8.18 2.55 -3.81
N VAL A 15 7.63 3.22 -4.82
CA VAL A 15 6.19 3.44 -4.97
C VAL A 15 5.76 2.89 -6.31
N ARG A 16 4.63 2.18 -6.30
CA ARG A 16 3.96 1.69 -7.51
C ARG A 16 2.50 2.09 -7.51
N ASP A 17 1.99 2.36 -8.71
CA ASP A 17 0.59 2.69 -8.93
C ASP A 17 -0.14 1.53 -9.60
N LEU A 18 -1.29 1.18 -9.02
CA LEU A 18 -2.25 0.26 -9.61
C LEU A 18 -3.56 0.99 -9.80
N TYR A 19 -3.68 1.62 -10.96
CA TYR A 19 -4.88 2.26 -11.42
C TYR A 19 -5.08 1.97 -12.91
N ARG A 20 -6.30 1.62 -13.30
CA ARG A 20 -6.66 1.42 -14.69
C ARG A 20 -7.96 2.12 -15.03
N TRP A 21 -7.90 2.95 -16.07
CA TRP A 21 -9.05 3.62 -16.67
C TRP A 21 -9.53 2.87 -17.91
N ASP A 22 -10.85 2.77 -18.08
CA ASP A 22 -11.48 2.28 -19.30
C ASP A 22 -12.00 3.46 -20.11
N GLU A 23 -11.24 3.84 -21.15
CA GLU A 23 -11.59 4.93 -22.06
C GLU A 23 -12.91 4.68 -22.81
N SER A 24 -13.26 3.41 -23.06
CA SER A 24 -14.47 3.08 -23.81
C SER A 24 -15.74 3.28 -22.98
N GLN A 25 -15.63 3.08 -21.66
CA GLN A 25 -16.72 3.24 -20.70
C GLN A 25 -16.69 4.62 -20.01
N GLY A 26 -15.58 5.36 -20.13
CA GLY A 26 -15.37 6.62 -19.42
C GLY A 26 -15.38 6.45 -17.90
N SER A 27 -14.86 5.33 -17.40
CA SER A 27 -14.89 4.99 -15.97
C SER A 27 -13.65 4.21 -15.52
N GLN A 28 -13.43 4.15 -14.21
CA GLN A 28 -12.36 3.33 -13.63
C GLN A 28 -12.64 1.85 -13.86
N ALA A 29 -11.70 1.14 -14.46
CA ALA A 29 -11.74 -0.31 -14.62
C ALA A 29 -11.44 -1.01 -13.29
N PHE A 30 -10.29 -0.71 -12.68
CA PHE A 30 -9.90 -1.20 -11.36
C PHE A 30 -8.76 -0.36 -10.76
N ALA A 31 -8.64 -0.43 -9.44
CA ALA A 31 -7.51 0.12 -8.70
C ALA A 31 -7.34 -0.64 -7.37
N THR A 32 -6.18 -0.52 -6.73
CA THR A 32 -6.05 -1.03 -5.36
C THR A 32 -6.91 -0.23 -4.38
N HIS A 33 -7.61 -0.93 -3.49
CA HIS A 33 -8.35 -0.32 -2.38
C HIS A 33 -8.00 -0.97 -1.04
N ALA A 34 -6.97 -1.82 -1.00
CA ALA A 34 -6.47 -2.41 0.22
C ALA A 34 -5.67 -1.36 1.03
N LYS A 35 -5.77 -1.43 2.35
CA LYS A 35 -4.89 -0.69 3.27
C LYS A 35 -4.25 -1.72 4.18
N ILE A 36 -3.00 -2.01 3.90
CA ILE A 36 -2.25 -3.11 4.49
C ILE A 36 -0.83 -2.62 4.80
N VAL A 37 -0.28 -3.06 5.92
CA VAL A 37 1.13 -2.82 6.28
C VAL A 37 1.71 -4.15 6.74
N ILE A 38 2.79 -4.59 6.12
CA ILE A 38 3.49 -5.83 6.42
C ILE A 38 4.91 -5.47 6.86
N VAL A 39 5.36 -6.05 7.96
CA VAL A 39 6.70 -5.82 8.52
C VAL A 39 7.40 -7.15 8.71
N ASP A 40 8.58 -7.27 8.11
CA ASP A 40 9.51 -8.41 8.22
C ASP A 40 8.89 -9.80 7.97
N ASP A 41 7.83 -9.90 7.17
CA ASP A 41 7.02 -11.13 6.98
C ASP A 41 6.50 -11.75 8.29
N ARG A 42 6.36 -10.94 9.34
CA ARG A 42 6.05 -11.41 10.71
C ARG A 42 4.80 -10.81 11.31
N VAL A 43 4.51 -9.56 10.99
CA VAL A 43 3.33 -8.84 11.49
C VAL A 43 2.64 -8.17 10.31
N CYS A 44 1.32 -8.29 10.25
CA CYS A 44 0.51 -7.63 9.23
C CYS A 44 -0.63 -6.87 9.89
N TYR A 45 -0.76 -5.59 9.57
CA TYR A 45 -1.98 -4.82 9.79
C TYR A 45 -2.83 -4.83 8.53
N VAL A 46 -4.14 -5.06 8.66
CA VAL A 46 -5.11 -4.86 7.59
C VAL A 46 -6.35 -4.16 8.15
N GLY A 47 -6.83 -3.13 7.47
CA GLY A 47 -7.95 -2.34 7.98
C GLY A 47 -8.53 -1.33 7.00
N SER A 48 -9.35 -0.43 7.53
CA SER A 48 -10.04 0.62 6.78
C SER A 48 -9.24 1.92 6.65
N ALA A 49 -8.26 2.15 7.54
CA ALA A 49 -7.54 3.41 7.63
C ALA A 49 -6.69 3.67 6.38
N ASN A 50 -6.94 4.81 5.73
CA ASN A 50 -6.01 5.33 4.73
C ASN A 50 -4.78 5.96 5.42
N LEU A 51 -3.67 6.06 4.70
CA LEU A 51 -2.48 6.79 5.17
C LEU A 51 -2.67 8.30 4.97
N THR A 52 -3.66 8.87 5.65
CA THR A 52 -3.98 10.30 5.62
C THR A 52 -4.21 10.80 7.05
N ASP A 53 -3.91 12.08 7.30
CA ASP A 53 -4.02 12.68 8.63
C ASP A 53 -5.41 12.46 9.26
N THR A 54 -6.48 12.56 8.47
CA THR A 54 -7.86 12.38 8.97
C THR A 54 -8.18 10.94 9.33
N SER A 55 -7.74 9.95 8.52
CA SER A 55 -7.90 8.53 8.88
C SER A 55 -7.07 8.16 10.11
N LEU A 56 -5.90 8.77 10.29
CA LEU A 56 -5.00 8.48 11.41
C LEU A 56 -5.32 9.24 12.70
N SER A 57 -6.21 10.24 12.68
CA SER A 57 -6.49 11.08 13.84
C SER A 57 -7.96 11.22 14.23
N THR A 58 -8.89 11.30 13.27
CA THR A 58 -10.28 11.69 13.53
C THR A 58 -11.32 10.67 13.09
N ASN A 59 -11.09 9.98 11.97
CA ASN A 59 -12.07 9.03 11.47
C ASN A 59 -12.20 7.83 12.40
N PHE A 60 -13.39 7.26 12.43
CA PHE A 60 -13.58 5.97 13.05
C PHE A 60 -13.08 4.89 12.08
N GLU A 61 -11.92 4.33 12.39
CA GLU A 61 -11.29 3.26 11.61
C GLU A 61 -11.32 1.95 12.37
N PHE A 62 -11.35 0.83 11.64
CA PHE A 62 -11.22 -0.50 12.19
C PHE A 62 -10.18 -1.30 11.42
N GLY A 63 -9.37 -2.07 12.14
CA GLY A 63 -8.39 -2.96 11.56
C GLY A 63 -7.95 -4.02 12.55
N VAL A 64 -7.25 -5.01 12.03
CA VAL A 64 -6.68 -6.10 12.83
C VAL A 64 -5.18 -6.17 12.58
N VAL A 65 -4.45 -6.50 13.64
CA VAL A 65 -3.05 -6.89 13.56
C VAL A 65 -2.99 -8.40 13.72
N VAL A 66 -2.33 -9.07 12.80
CA VAL A 66 -2.19 -10.53 12.77
C VAL A 66 -0.72 -10.94 12.74
N GLU A 67 -0.46 -12.11 13.31
CA GLU A 67 0.87 -12.73 13.38
C GLU A 67 0.77 -14.21 12.99
N GLY A 68 1.92 -14.82 12.67
CA GLY A 68 2.02 -16.24 12.31
C GLY A 68 1.89 -16.48 10.80
N ASN A 69 1.53 -17.70 10.42
CA ASN A 69 1.60 -18.15 9.01
C ASN A 69 0.75 -17.30 8.06
N ILE A 70 -0.36 -16.71 8.54
CA ILE A 70 -1.25 -15.87 7.74
C ILE A 70 -0.54 -14.63 7.16
N VAL A 71 0.54 -14.16 7.80
CA VAL A 71 1.31 -13.00 7.33
C VAL A 71 2.01 -13.31 6.01
N LYS A 72 2.45 -14.56 5.81
CA LYS A 72 3.08 -14.99 4.55
C LYS A 72 2.08 -15.02 3.40
N ASP A 73 0.85 -15.45 3.68
CA ASP A 73 -0.22 -15.44 2.68
C ASP A 73 -0.57 -13.99 2.29
N ALA A 74 -0.61 -13.08 3.28
CA ALA A 74 -0.82 -11.66 3.04
C ALA A 74 0.33 -11.02 2.23
N ALA A 75 1.59 -11.36 2.54
CA ALA A 75 2.76 -10.92 1.80
C ALA A 75 2.72 -11.40 0.35
N THR A 76 2.39 -12.68 0.13
CA THR A 76 2.23 -13.24 -1.22
C THR A 76 1.19 -12.46 -2.04
N VAL A 77 0.04 -12.13 -1.45
CA VAL A 77 -0.99 -11.32 -2.13
C VAL A 77 -0.49 -9.90 -2.43
N PHE A 78 0.23 -9.29 -1.49
CA PHE A 78 0.83 -7.98 -1.67
C PHE A 78 1.85 -8.00 -2.82
N ASP A 79 2.78 -8.95 -2.83
CA ASP A 79 3.85 -9.08 -3.82
C ASP A 79 3.26 -9.25 -5.24
N GLU A 80 2.28 -10.13 -5.43
CA GLU A 80 1.61 -10.32 -6.73
C GLU A 80 0.97 -9.03 -7.25
N VAL A 81 0.31 -8.26 -6.37
CA VAL A 81 -0.29 -6.97 -6.73
C VAL A 81 0.79 -5.93 -7.03
N PHE A 82 1.84 -5.88 -6.22
CA PHE A 82 2.94 -4.93 -6.36
C PHE A 82 3.76 -5.19 -7.64
N GLU A 83 4.03 -6.45 -7.98
CA GLU A 83 4.69 -6.87 -9.21
C GLU A 83 3.88 -6.51 -10.47
N TYR A 84 2.55 -6.61 -10.40
CA TYR A 84 1.65 -6.21 -11.49
C TYR A 84 1.52 -4.67 -11.66
N SER A 85 1.86 -3.91 -10.63
CA SER A 85 1.71 -2.45 -10.59
C SER A 85 2.83 -1.72 -11.35
N TYR A 86 2.58 -0.47 -11.75
CA TYR A 86 3.55 0.34 -12.50
C TYR A 86 4.46 1.12 -11.56
N PRO A 87 5.80 1.13 -11.76
CA PRO A 87 6.71 1.96 -10.96
C PRO A 87 6.42 3.45 -11.16
N VAL A 88 6.56 4.21 -10.08
CA VAL A 88 6.41 5.67 -10.05
C VAL A 88 7.77 6.30 -9.83
N ASP A 89 8.14 7.25 -10.70
CA ASP A 89 9.36 8.05 -10.50
C ASP A 89 9.18 8.97 -9.28
N LEU A 90 10.16 8.93 -8.37
CA LEU A 90 10.16 9.72 -7.15
C LEU A 90 11.17 10.88 -7.25
N PRO A 91 10.88 12.05 -6.64
CA PRO A 91 9.67 12.38 -5.88
C PRO A 91 8.44 12.63 -6.78
N ILE A 92 7.25 12.33 -6.25
CA ILE A 92 5.94 12.61 -6.87
C ILE A 92 5.55 14.08 -6.68
#